data_AF-A0A519ME05-F1
#
_entry.id   AF-A0A519ME05-F1
#
_cell.length_a   1.000
_cell.length_b   1.000
_cell.length_c   1.000
_cell.angle_alpha   90.00
_cell.angle_beta   90.00
_cell.angle_gamma   90.00
#
_symmetry.space_group_name_H-M   'P 1'
#
loop_
_entity.id
_entity.type
_entity.pdbx_description
1 polymer ?
#
loop_
_entity_poly.entity_id
_entity_poly.type
_entity_poly.pdbx_seq_one_letter_code
_entity_poly.pdbx_strand_id
1 'polypeptide(L)'
;MNKFIQGIIAFSLKNRGFVFLLTLVAIIAGVISYRNTPIEAFPDVTNTEITIITQWPGRSAEEIEKFVTAPIEISLNPVQKKTS
;
A
#
# COMPACT_ATOMS: atom_id res chain seq x y z
N MET A 1 -36.15 -3.32 -13.07
CA MET A 1 -35.35 -2.97 -11.87
C MET A 1 -36.10 -3.22 -10.55
N ASN A 2 -37.38 -2.86 -10.42
CA ASN A 2 -38.10 -2.97 -9.14
C ASN A 2 -38.28 -4.41 -8.63
N LYS A 3 -38.50 -5.39 -9.54
CA LYS A 3 -38.67 -6.81 -9.16
C LYS A 3 -37.45 -7.39 -8.45
N PHE A 4 -36.24 -6.94 -8.81
CA PHE A 4 -35.00 -7.44 -8.22
C PHE A 4 -34.84 -6.94 -6.78
N ILE A 5 -35.02 -5.64 -6.54
CA ILE A 5 -34.97 -5.04 -5.20
C ILE A 5 -36.06 -5.65 -4.30
N GLN A 6 -37.28 -5.81 -4.81
CA GLN A 6 -38.36 -6.47 -4.08
C GLN A 6 -38.02 -7.92 -3.73
N GLY A 7 -37.34 -8.65 -4.62
CA GLY A 7 -36.86 -10.00 -4.36
C GLY A 7 -35.85 -10.07 -3.21
N ILE A 8 -34.90 -9.14 -3.15
CA ILE A 8 -33.93 -9.04 -2.04
C ILE A 8 -34.65 -8.70 -0.73
N ILE A 9 -35.56 -7.72 -0.75
CA ILE A 9 -36.31 -7.32 0.44
C ILE A 9 -37.17 -8.48 0.95
N ALA A 10 -37.87 -9.19 0.07
CA ALA A 10 -38.68 -10.34 0.44
C ALA A 10 -37.83 -11.49 1.02
N PHE A 11 -36.65 -11.75 0.45
CA PHE A 11 -35.69 -12.72 0.97
C PHE A 11 -35.16 -12.33 2.35
N SER A 12 -34.80 -11.06 2.54
CA SER A 12 -34.31 -10.52 3.82
C SER A 12 -35.38 -10.57 4.90
N LEU A 13 -36.64 -10.24 4.58
CA LEU A 13 -37.77 -10.31 5.51
C LEU A 13 -38.12 -11.76 5.89
N LYS A 14 -38.08 -12.68 4.90
CA LYS A 14 -38.33 -14.11 5.14
C LYS A 14 -37.27 -14.74 6.03
N ASN A 15 -36.01 -14.37 5.84
CA ASN A 15 -34.86 -14.93 6.56
C ASN A 15 -34.29 -13.96 7.61
N ARG A 16 -35.17 -13.28 8.37
CA ARG A 16 -34.77 -12.26 9.35
C ARG A 16 -33.63 -12.69 10.29
N GLY A 17 -33.63 -13.94 10.76
CA GLY A 17 -32.60 -14.47 11.67
C GLY A 17 -31.22 -14.55 11.00
N PHE A 18 -31.17 -14.94 9.72
CA PHE A 18 -29.94 -14.97 8.94
C PHE A 18 -29.39 -13.56 8.71
N VAL A 19 -30.27 -12.59 8.43
CA VAL A 19 -29.88 -11.18 8.28
C VAL A 19 -29.29 -10.64 9.58
N PHE A 20 -29.93 -10.89 10.73
CA PHE A 20 -29.40 -10.46 12.03
C PHE A 20 -28.04 -11.10 12.35
N LEU A 21 -27.86 -12.38 12.03
CA LEU A 21 -26.56 -13.05 12.19
C LEU A 21 -25.48 -12.38 11.34
N LEU A 22 -25.76 -12.11 10.06
CA LEU A 22 -24.83 -11.40 9.18
C LEU A 22 -24.50 -10.00 9.71
N THR A 23 -25.50 -9.27 10.20
CA THR A 23 -25.28 -7.97 10.84
C THR A 23 -24.39 -8.08 12.07
N LEU A 24 -24.61 -9.08 12.93
CA LEU A 24 -23.80 -9.31 14.13
C LEU A 24 -22.34 -9.63 13.77
N VAL A 25 -22.13 -10.50 12.78
CA VAL A 25 -20.78 -10.82 12.26
C VAL A 25 -20.11 -9.56 11.70
N ALA A 26 -20.84 -8.74 10.94
CA ALA A 26 -20.32 -7.49 10.40
C ALA A 26 -19.93 -6.49 11.50
N ILE A 27 -20.71 -6.41 12.58
CA ILE A 27 -20.39 -5.58 13.75
C ILE A 27 -19.11 -6.09 14.42
N ILE A 28 -19.00 -7.39 14.68
CA ILE A 28 -17.81 -7.99 15.32
C ILE A 28 -16.57 -7.73 14.47
N ALA A 29 -16.66 -7.97 13.16
CA ALA A 29 -15.57 -7.70 12.22
C ALA A 29 -15.21 -6.21 12.21
N GLY A 30 -16.20 -5.32 12.22
CA GLY A 30 -16.00 -3.87 12.28
C GLY A 30 -15.28 -3.43 13.57
N VAL A 31 -15.65 -3.99 14.72
CA VAL A 31 -15.00 -3.69 16.01
C VAL A 31 -13.55 -4.18 16.01
N ILE A 32 -13.29 -5.40 15.53
CA ILE A 32 -11.93 -5.94 15.43
C ILE A 32 -11.08 -5.06 14.53
N SER A 33 -11.57 -4.71 13.34
CA SER A 33 -10.87 -3.81 12.41
C SER A 33 -10.61 -2.45 13.06
N TYR A 34 -11.60 -1.85 13.70
CA TYR A 34 -11.44 -0.55 14.37
C TYR A 34 -10.36 -0.57 15.46
N ARG A 35 -10.25 -1.66 16.24
CA ARG A 35 -9.21 -1.77 17.27
C ARG A 35 -7.82 -2.06 16.70
N ASN A 36 -7.75 -2.73 15.55
CA ASN A 36 -6.51 -3.15 14.92
C ASN A 36 -5.96 -2.14 13.90
N THR A 37 -6.76 -1.15 13.48
CA THR A 37 -6.30 -0.11 12.57
C THR A 37 -5.22 0.74 13.25
N PRO A 38 -3.99 0.78 12.70
CA PRO A 38 -2.94 1.64 13.24
C PRO A 38 -3.36 3.11 13.08
N ILE A 39 -3.19 3.87 14.16
CA ILE A 39 -3.45 5.31 14.17
C ILE A 39 -2.12 6.00 13.90
N GLU A 40 -2.01 6.66 12.76
CA GLU A 40 -0.88 7.50 12.41
C GLU A 40 -1.27 8.97 12.59
N ALA A 41 -0.39 9.77 13.22
CA ALA A 41 -0.69 11.17 13.54
C ALA A 41 -0.70 12.07 12.30
N PHE A 42 0.02 11.67 11.26
CA PHE A 42 0.18 12.40 10.01
C PHE A 42 0.22 11.39 8.86
N PRO A 43 -0.23 11.78 7.66
CA PRO A 43 0.01 10.96 6.48
C PRO A 43 1.52 10.86 6.24
N ASP A 44 1.99 9.70 5.77
CA ASP A 44 3.34 9.56 5.25
C ASP A 44 3.50 10.45 4.01
N VAL A 45 4.35 11.47 4.14
CA VAL A 45 4.69 12.44 3.08
C VAL A 45 6.10 12.20 2.54
N THR A 46 6.73 11.09 2.89
CA THR A 46 8.07 10.77 2.41
C THR A 46 8.03 10.37 0.94
N ASN A 47 8.96 10.91 0.16
CA ASN A 47 9.15 10.45 -1.21
C ASN A 47 9.82 9.08 -1.19
N THR A 48 9.54 8.25 -2.19
CA THR A 48 10.21 6.96 -2.33
C THR A 48 11.64 7.20 -2.79
N GLU A 49 12.60 6.98 -1.90
CA GLU A 49 14.03 7.15 -2.19
C GLU A 49 14.75 5.80 -2.13
N ILE A 50 15.73 5.62 -3.03
CA ILE A 50 16.61 4.45 -3.05
C ILE A 50 18.04 4.94 -2.91
N THR A 51 18.70 4.61 -1.80
CA THR A 51 20.10 4.97 -1.56
C THR A 51 21.02 3.82 -1.94
N ILE A 52 22.03 4.09 -2.79
CA ILE A 52 23.04 3.12 -3.20
C ILE A 52 24.38 3.54 -2.62
N ILE A 53 24.94 2.70 -1.74
CA ILE A 53 26.23 2.95 -1.09
C ILE A 53 27.25 1.98 -1.67
N THR A 54 28.33 2.51 -2.23
CA THR A 54 29.46 1.73 -2.75
C THR A 54 30.73 2.08 -1.99
N GLN A 55 31.58 1.08 -1.75
CA GLN A 55 32.84 1.26 -1.03
C GLN A 55 33.99 0.73 -1.87
N TRP A 56 34.99 1.59 -2.12
CA TRP A 56 36.23 1.19 -2.78
C TRP A 56 37.44 1.81 -2.08
N PRO A 57 37.97 1.16 -1.02
CA PRO A 57 39.02 1.72 -0.21
C PRO A 57 40.35 1.82 -0.98
N GLY A 58 41.11 2.90 -0.71
CA GLY A 58 42.44 3.12 -1.30
C GLY A 58 42.43 3.72 -2.70
N ARG A 59 41.29 4.22 -3.19
CA ARG A 59 41.15 4.91 -4.48
C ARG A 59 40.91 6.40 -4.31
N SER A 60 41.30 7.17 -5.32
CA SER A 60 41.00 8.60 -5.35
C SER A 60 39.51 8.84 -5.58
N ALA A 61 39.02 10.01 -5.20
CA ALA A 61 37.63 10.40 -5.45
C ALA A 61 37.30 10.38 -6.95
N GLU A 62 38.24 10.78 -7.81
CA GLU A 62 38.09 10.80 -9.27
C GLU A 62 37.96 9.38 -9.85
N GLU A 63 38.73 8.42 -9.33
CA GLU A 63 38.59 7.02 -9.74
C GLU A 63 37.21 6.46 -9.34
N ILE A 64 36.72 6.78 -8.14
CA ILE A 64 35.40 6.34 -7.68
C ILE A 64 34.29 6.94 -8.54
N GLU A 65 34.35 8.24 -8.86
CA GLU A 65 33.37 8.89 -9.74
C GLU A 65 33.35 8.25 -11.13
N LYS A 66 34.53 8.09 -11.74
CA LYS A 66 34.66 7.62 -13.12
C LYS A 66 34.27 6.15 -13.30
N PHE A 67 34.63 5.30 -12.35
CA PHE A 67 34.49 3.85 -12.48
C PHE A 67 33.31 3.27 -11.73
N VAL A 68 32.76 3.98 -10.74
CA VAL A 68 31.67 3.48 -9.90
C VAL A 68 30.43 4.37 -10.05
N THR A 69 30.51 5.64 -9.68
CA THR A 69 29.34 6.53 -9.63
C THR A 69 28.72 6.75 -11.01
N ALA A 70 29.50 7.24 -11.99
CA ALA A 70 28.97 7.57 -13.31
C ALA A 70 28.39 6.35 -14.07
N PRO A 71 29.04 5.17 -14.08
CA PRO A 71 28.44 3.98 -14.68
C PRO A 71 27.14 3.53 -14.01
N ILE A 72 27.05 3.63 -12.68
CA ILE A 72 25.83 3.30 -11.92
C ILE A 72 24.70 4.27 -12.26
N GLU A 73 24.97 5.58 -12.31
CA GLU A 73 23.98 6.59 -12.67
C GLU A 73 23.43 6.37 -14.09
N ILE A 74 24.31 6.10 -15.05
CA ILE A 74 23.91 5.79 -16.44
C ILE A 74 23.05 4.53 -16.49
N SER A 75 23.43 3.49 -15.73
CA SER A 75 22.69 2.23 -15.67
C SER A 75 21.31 2.39 -15.03
N LEU A 76 21.11 3.41 -14.19
CA LEU A 76 19.84 3.71 -13.52
C LEU A 76 18.93 4.66 -14.31
N ASN A 77 19.41 5.31 -15.36
CA ASN A 77 18.58 6.17 -16.22
C ASN A 77 17.33 5.50 -16.83
N PRO A 78 17.33 4.22 -17.25
CA PRO A 78 16.14 3.58 -17.80
C PRO A 78 15.12 3.15 -16.72
N VAL A 79 15.42 3.35 -15.42
CA VAL A 79 14.50 2.97 -14.34
C VAL A 79 13.23 3.82 -14.41
N GLN A 80 12.08 3.15 -14.53
CA GLN A 80 10.78 3.80 -14.60
C GLN A 80 10.43 4.47 -13.27
N LYS A 81 9.75 5.62 -13.33
CA LYS A 81 9.34 6.44 -12.17
C LYS A 81 10.49 7.03 -11.34
N LYS A 82 11.70 7.14 -11.91
CA LYS A 82 12.76 7.97 -11.35
C LYS A 82 12.35 9.44 -11.43
N THR A 83 12.22 10.09 -10.27
CA THR A 83 12.17 11.55 -10.17
C THR A 83 13.61 12.04 -10.05
N SER A 84 14.02 12.97 -10.92
CA SER A 84 15.35 13.62 -10.85
C SER A 84 15.44 14.62 -9.70
#